data_AF-A0A0C2GLR6-F1
#
_entry.id   AF-A0A0C2GLR6-F1
#
_cell.length_a   1.000
_cell.length_b   1.000
_cell.length_c   1.000
_cell.angle_alpha   90.00
_cell.angle_beta   90.00
_cell.angle_gamma   90.00
#
_symmetry.space_group_name_H-M   'P 1'
#
loop_
_entity.id
_entity.type
_entity.pdbx_description
1 polymer ?
#
loop_
_entity_poly.entity_id
_entity_poly.type
_entity_poly.pdbx_seq_one_letter_code
_entity_poly.pdbx_strand_id
1 'polypeptide(L)'
;MRFDCIERQIARFFYRYGHYLASNPLPFIIFPILFTLAMATGFFHINNVTDAVYLFTPVGAQSKMERNSIHEKWPLTENNYIAGRAVTQNREVQVTSC
;
A
#
# COMPACT_ATOMS: atom_id res chain seq x y z
N MET A 1 -28.80 -31.17 -21.01
CA MET A 1 -27.81 -31.74 -21.94
C MET A 1 -27.22 -30.63 -22.82
N ARG A 2 -26.39 -29.73 -22.25
CA ARG A 2 -25.78 -28.62 -23.02
C ARG A 2 -24.39 -28.19 -22.51
N PHE A 3 -23.95 -28.71 -21.36
CA PHE A 3 -22.60 -28.46 -20.82
C PHE A 3 -21.65 -29.66 -20.96
N ASP A 4 -22.15 -30.84 -21.36
CA ASP A 4 -21.37 -32.08 -21.44
C ASP A 4 -20.18 -31.96 -22.41
N CYS A 5 -20.35 -31.20 -23.50
CA CYS A 5 -19.29 -30.94 -24.47
C CYS A 5 -18.19 -30.03 -23.91
N ILE A 6 -18.56 -29.02 -23.11
CA ILE A 6 -17.62 -28.07 -22.50
C ILE A 6 -16.86 -28.76 -21.37
N GLU A 7 -17.56 -29.51 -20.52
CA GLU A 7 -16.97 -30.27 -19.42
C GLU A 7 -15.91 -31.25 -19.94
N ARG A 8 -16.21 -31.98 -21.01
CA ARG A 8 -15.27 -32.92 -21.61
C ARG A 8 -14.03 -32.26 -22.21
N GLN A 9 -14.17 -31.05 -22.76
CA GLN A 9 -13.03 -30.28 -23.27
C GLN A 9 -12.16 -29.76 -22.14
N ILE A 10 -12.77 -29.20 -21.10
CA ILE A 10 -12.07 -28.67 -19.92
C ILE A 10 -11.36 -29.79 -19.16
N ALA A 11 -12.01 -30.94 -18.95
CA ALA A 11 -11.41 -32.09 -18.30
C ALA A 11 -10.18 -32.59 -19.07
N ARG A 12 -10.26 -32.65 -20.41
CA ARG A 12 -9.12 -33.03 -21.26
C ARG A 12 -7.98 -32.01 -21.18
N PHE A 13 -8.31 -30.73 -21.13
CA PHE A 13 -7.33 -29.65 -20.97
C PHE A 13 -6.58 -29.79 -19.63
N PHE A 14 -7.30 -29.91 -18.52
CA PHE A 14 -6.68 -30.09 -17.19
C PHE A 14 -5.88 -31.39 -17.09
N TYR A 15 -6.33 -32.48 -17.71
CA TYR A 15 -5.56 -33.72 -17.75
C TYR A 15 -4.23 -33.53 -18.49
N ARG A 16 -4.25 -32.91 -19.68
CA ARG A 16 -3.03 -32.65 -20.46
C ARG A 16 -2.09 -31.70 -19.73
N TYR A 17 -2.64 -30.65 -19.12
CA TYR A 17 -1.90 -29.67 -18.33
C TYR A 17 -1.27 -30.30 -17.09
N GLY A 18 -2.03 -31.09 -16.33
CA GLY A 18 -1.55 -31.80 -15.15
C GLY A 18 -0.48 -32.84 -15.48
N HIS A 19 -0.61 -33.55 -16.61
CA HIS A 19 0.41 -34.48 -17.08
C HIS A 19 1.72 -33.76 -17.47
N TYR A 20 1.61 -32.59 -18.11
CA TYR A 20 2.77 -31.75 -18.43
C TYR A 20 3.44 -31.22 -17.15
N LEU A 21 2.64 -30.78 -16.18
CA LEU A 21 3.09 -30.31 -14.87
C LEU A 21 3.83 -31.41 -14.09
N ALA A 22 3.29 -32.62 -14.08
CA ALA A 22 3.88 -33.78 -13.38
C ALA A 22 5.19 -34.27 -14.03
N SER A 23 5.32 -34.14 -15.35
CA SER A 23 6.55 -34.54 -16.07
C SER A 23 7.70 -33.55 -15.92
N ASN A 24 7.40 -32.27 -15.65
CA ASN A 24 8.41 -31.22 -15.48
C ASN A 24 8.09 -30.34 -14.24
N PRO A 25 8.20 -30.87 -13.00
CA PRO A 25 7.76 -30.15 -11.81
C PRO A 25 8.65 -28.95 -11.45
N LEU A 26 9.95 -29.01 -11.76
CA LEU A 26 10.94 -28.00 -11.39
C LEU A 26 10.61 -26.57 -11.87
N PRO A 27 10.33 -26.30 -13.16
CA PRO A 27 10.02 -24.94 -13.62
C PRO A 27 8.78 -24.36 -12.93
N PHE A 28 7.79 -25.18 -12.59
CA PHE A 28 6.56 -24.74 -11.94
C PHE A 28 6.71 -24.48 -10.44
N ILE A 29 7.80 -24.94 -9.81
CA ILE A 29 8.15 -24.57 -8.44
C ILE A 29 9.05 -23.34 -8.45
N ILE A 30 10.03 -23.31 -9.34
CA ILE A 30 11.01 -22.22 -9.41
C ILE A 30 10.35 -20.91 -9.85
N PHE A 31 9.48 -20.96 -10.87
CA PHE A 31 8.79 -19.78 -11.39
C PHE A 31 7.99 -19.02 -10.32
N PRO A 32 7.05 -19.63 -9.57
CA PRO A 32 6.33 -18.90 -8.53
C PRO A 32 7.24 -18.42 -7.41
N ILE A 33 8.29 -19.15 -7.04
CA ILE A 33 9.26 -18.68 -6.04
C ILE A 33 9.95 -17.40 -6.53
N LEU A 34 10.51 -17.41 -7.75
CA LEU A 34 11.15 -16.22 -8.32
C LEU A 34 10.17 -15.06 -8.48
N PHE A 35 8.93 -15.35 -8.89
CA PHE A 35 7.88 -14.35 -9.01
C PHE A 35 7.52 -13.73 -7.66
N THR A 36 7.36 -14.54 -6.62
CA THR A 36 7.11 -14.05 -5.26
C THR A 36 8.26 -13.24 -4.71
N LEU A 37 9.52 -13.64 -4.96
CA LEU A 37 10.70 -12.87 -4.57
C LEU A 37 10.76 -11.53 -5.32
N ALA A 38 10.46 -11.52 -6.62
CA ALA A 38 10.38 -10.30 -7.40
C ALA A 38 9.32 -9.35 -6.85
N MET A 39 8.12 -9.85 -6.54
CA MET A 39 7.08 -9.05 -5.86
C MET A 39 7.50 -8.60 -4.45
N ALA A 40 8.23 -9.45 -3.72
CA ALA A 40 8.72 -9.13 -2.39
C ALA A 40 9.69 -7.94 -2.39
N THR A 41 10.43 -7.71 -3.47
CA THR A 41 11.30 -6.52 -3.58
C THR A 41 10.53 -5.20 -3.49
N GLY A 42 9.23 -5.19 -3.82
CA GLY A 42 8.37 -4.02 -3.66
C GLY A 42 8.21 -3.57 -2.20
N PHE A 43 8.34 -4.49 -1.24
CA PHE A 43 8.29 -4.14 0.19
C PHE A 43 9.46 -3.26 0.62
N PHE A 44 10.61 -3.28 -0.09
CA PHE A 44 11.72 -2.36 0.20
C PHE A 44 11.37 -0.90 -0.11
N HIS A 45 10.36 -0.64 -0.94
CA HIS A 45 9.88 0.71 -1.28
C HIS A 45 8.67 1.16 -0.45
N ILE A 46 8.25 0.38 0.55
CA ILE A 46 7.17 0.79 1.44
C ILE A 46 7.65 1.93 2.34
N ASN A 47 7.01 3.08 2.19
CA ASN A 47 7.17 4.22 3.09
C ASN A 47 6.20 4.05 4.26
N ASN A 48 6.74 3.95 5.48
CA ASN A 48 5.92 3.93 6.69
C ASN A 48 5.40 5.34 6.96
N VAL A 49 4.09 5.53 6.86
CA VAL A 49 3.44 6.78 7.26
C VAL A 49 2.91 6.60 8.67
N THR A 50 3.54 7.27 9.64
CA THR A 50 3.20 7.19 11.06
C THR A 50 2.41 8.39 11.57
N ASP A 51 2.27 9.42 10.74
CA ASP A 51 1.51 10.62 11.06
C ASP A 51 0.02 10.30 11.31
N ALA A 52 -0.40 10.38 12.57
CA ALA A 52 -1.80 10.12 12.94
C ALA A 52 -2.77 11.13 12.28
N VAL A 53 -2.35 12.36 11.99
CA VAL A 53 -3.21 13.32 11.26
C VAL A 53 -3.42 12.85 9.81
N TYR A 54 -2.39 12.30 9.17
CA TYR A 54 -2.53 11.67 7.86
C TYR A 54 -3.41 10.42 7.91
N LEU A 55 -3.21 9.55 8.90
CA LEU A 55 -3.90 8.25 9.01
C LEU A 55 -5.38 8.36 9.39
N PHE A 56 -5.76 9.28 10.27
CA PHE A 56 -7.13 9.37 10.82
C PHE A 56 -8.01 10.44 10.17
N THR A 57 -7.45 11.27 9.29
CA THR A 57 -8.20 12.36 8.64
C THR A 57 -8.14 12.19 7.13
N PRO A 58 -9.28 12.26 6.40
CA PRO A 58 -9.29 12.05 4.96
C PRO A 58 -8.41 13.07 4.22
N VAL A 59 -7.84 12.67 3.08
CA VAL A 59 -6.89 13.49 2.29
C VAL A 59 -7.49 14.84 1.88
N GLY A 60 -8.80 14.90 1.64
CA GLY A 60 -9.54 16.12 1.27
C GLY A 60 -10.32 16.78 2.41
N ALA A 61 -9.94 16.57 3.67
CA ALA A 61 -10.64 17.21 4.78
C ALA A 61 -10.51 18.74 4.71
N GLN A 62 -11.63 19.46 4.84
CA GLN A 62 -11.62 20.93 4.90
C GLN A 62 -10.73 21.45 6.03
N SER A 63 -10.71 20.77 7.18
CA SER A 63 -9.82 21.10 8.29
C SER A 63 -8.33 21.02 7.93
N LYS A 64 -7.92 20.11 7.03
CA LYS A 64 -6.53 20.05 6.52
C LYS A 64 -6.23 21.23 5.60
N MET A 65 -7.17 21.59 4.72
CA MET A 65 -6.99 22.72 3.80
C MET A 65 -6.89 24.06 4.53
N GLU A 66 -7.80 24.31 5.48
CA GLU A 66 -7.78 25.53 6.30
C GLU A 66 -6.49 25.60 7.12
N ARG A 67 -6.07 24.49 7.71
CA ARG A 67 -4.84 24.40 8.48
C ARG A 67 -3.60 24.65 7.62
N ASN A 68 -3.50 24.05 6.43
CA ASN A 68 -2.40 24.32 5.50
C ASN A 68 -2.33 25.80 5.12
N SER A 69 -3.49 26.43 4.86
CA SER A 69 -3.59 27.86 4.55
C SER A 69 -3.08 28.72 5.72
N ILE A 70 -3.35 28.33 6.97
CA ILE A 70 -2.86 29.03 8.17
C ILE A 70 -1.34 28.88 8.32
N HIS A 71 -0.80 27.66 8.13
CA HIS A 71 0.64 27.42 8.22
C HIS A 71 1.42 28.16 7.12
N GLU A 72 0.87 28.25 5.91
CA GLU A 72 1.47 28.98 4.78
C GLU A 72 1.44 30.49 5.01
N LYS A 73 0.30 31.03 5.48
CA LYS A 73 0.13 32.49 5.64
C LYS A 73 0.77 33.04 6.91
N TRP A 74 0.83 32.26 7.98
CA TRP A 74 1.42 32.64 9.26
C TRP A 74 2.38 31.58 9.79
N PRO A 75 3.56 31.40 9.17
CA PRO A 75 4.55 30.43 9.62
C PRO A 75 5.06 30.79 11.02
N LEU A 76 5.21 29.78 11.87
CA LEU A 76 5.84 29.93 13.18
C LEU A 76 7.35 29.71 13.01
N THR A 77 8.12 30.77 13.24
CA THR A 77 9.58 30.83 13.26
C THR A 77 10.01 31.22 14.68
N GLU A 78 11.29 31.06 15.00
CA GLU A 78 11.84 31.37 16.34
C GLU A 78 11.54 32.82 16.78
N ASN A 79 11.48 33.76 15.84
CA ASN A 79 11.29 35.19 16.11
C ASN A 79 9.82 35.63 16.28
N ASN A 80 8.84 34.77 15.96
CA ASN A 80 7.40 35.08 16.04
C ASN A 80 6.62 33.94 16.73
N TYR A 81 7.26 33.37 17.75
CA TYR A 81 6.72 32.30 18.56
C TYR A 81 5.46 32.73 19.32
N ILE A 82 4.39 31.95 19.18
CA ILE A 82 3.14 32.12 19.93
C ILE A 82 2.87 30.82 20.68
N ALA A 83 2.99 30.83 22.00
CA ALA A 83 2.92 29.63 22.84
C ALA A 83 1.67 28.78 22.57
N GLY A 84 0.49 29.41 22.49
CA GLY A 84 -0.77 28.69 22.25
C GLY A 84 -0.82 27.97 20.90
N ARG A 85 -0.17 28.51 19.86
CA ARG A 85 -0.09 27.84 18.54
C ARG A 85 1.05 26.83 18.48
N ALA A 86 2.15 27.09 19.19
CA ALA A 86 3.29 26.20 19.23
C ALA A 86 2.96 24.87 19.92
N VAL A 87 2.09 24.85 20.94
CA VAL A 87 1.64 23.60 21.56
C VAL A 87 0.91 22.71 20.56
N THR A 88 0.05 23.30 19.72
CA THR A 88 -0.68 22.57 18.66
C THR A 88 0.29 22.03 17.62
N GLN A 89 1.22 22.85 17.12
CA GLN A 89 2.24 22.42 16.15
C GLN A 89 3.22 21.37 16.71
N ASN A 90 3.62 21.47 17.98
CA ASN A 90 4.53 20.50 18.61
C ASN A 90 3.86 19.14 18.86
N ARG A 91 2.57 19.13 19.20
CA ARG A 91 1.78 17.89 19.30
C ARG A 91 1.69 17.17 17.95
N GLU A 92 1.63 17.93 16.86
CA GLU A 92 1.60 17.37 15.51
C GLU A 92 2.95 16.77 15.14
N VAL A 93 4.07 17.46 15.41
CA VAL A 93 5.42 16.93 15.16
C VAL A 93 5.69 15.63 15.94
N GLN A 94 5.24 15.53 17.20
CA GLN A 94 5.35 14.29 17.98
C GLN A 94 4.52 13.14 17.40
N VAL A 95 3.42 13.45 16.72
CA VAL A 95 2.55 12.47 16.06
C VAL A 95 3.12 12.04 14.70
N THR A 96 3.83 12.92 14.00
CA THR A 96 4.48 12.64 12.70
C THR A 96 5.86 11.96 12.85
N SER A 97 6.51 12.06 14.02
CA SER A 97 7.89 11.59 14.25
C SER A 97 8.01 10.26 15.03
N CYS A 98 6.88 9.62 15.37
CA CYS A 98 6.87 8.27 15.96
C CYS A 98 6.96 7.19 14.89
#